data_AF-A0AAE0KR21-F1
#
_entry.id   AF-A0AAE0KR21-F1
#
_cell.length_a   1.000
_cell.length_b   1.000
_cell.length_c   1.000
_cell.angle_alpha   90.00
_cell.angle_beta   90.00
_cell.angle_gamma   90.00
#
_symmetry.space_group_name_H-M   'P 1'
#
loop_
_entity.id
_entity.type
_entity.pdbx_description
1 polymer ?
#
loop_
_entity_poly.entity_id
_entity_poly.type
_entity_poly.pdbx_seq_one_letter_code
_entity_poly.pdbx_strand_id
1 'polypeptide(L)'
;MVTTRRQAAATGDAPLSDDIVHTTAPRTPSKKKSPSASVETAPAVDGWKGDGSGAGIRGNTFFQKFLSHLAIVGLMVLTPPFAILMWYLHCVHHGDHEKVIAHFYNNGIFSGMYEIWPSPTLISLKIIGGFALLEAFMQLFMPGKKWIGPITATGFQPVYK
;
A
#
# COMPACT_ATOMS: atom_id res chain seq x y z
N MET A 1 -52.33 -18.49 40.12
CA MET A 1 -51.96 -19.77 39.46
C MET A 1 -50.46 -19.69 39.16
N VAL A 2 -49.47 -20.31 39.83
CA VAL A 2 -49.35 -21.61 40.54
C VAL A 2 -50.07 -22.69 39.73
N THR A 3 -49.40 -23.65 39.09
CA THR A 3 -48.64 -24.78 39.67
C THR A 3 -47.82 -25.38 38.49
N THR A 4 -46.48 -25.48 38.50
CA THR A 4 -45.66 -26.58 39.08
C THR A 4 -46.00 -27.93 38.41
N ARG A 5 -45.08 -28.77 37.89
CA ARG A 5 -44.04 -29.54 38.60
C ARG A 5 -43.32 -30.42 37.54
N ARG A 6 -41.97 -30.46 37.51
CA ARG A 6 -41.08 -31.55 38.02
C ARG A 6 -40.88 -32.72 37.05
N GLN A 7 -39.60 -33.02 36.74
CA GLN A 7 -38.66 -33.91 37.47
C GLN A 7 -39.04 -35.39 37.30
N ALA A 8 -38.14 -36.37 37.33
CA ALA A 8 -36.72 -36.51 37.66
C ALA A 8 -36.29 -37.82 36.95
N ALA A 9 -35.02 -38.16 36.81
CA ALA A 9 -34.11 -38.62 37.87
C ALA A 9 -32.82 -39.06 37.12
N ALA A 10 -31.61 -39.15 37.66
CA ALA A 10 -31.00 -39.15 38.98
C ALA A 10 -29.47 -39.08 38.67
N THR A 11 -28.49 -38.68 39.48
CA THR A 11 -28.26 -38.75 40.92
C THR A 11 -26.96 -37.97 41.18
N GLY A 12 -26.92 -37.20 42.28
CA GLY A 12 -25.77 -36.93 43.16
C GLY A 12 -24.55 -36.23 42.56
N ASP A 13 -23.96 -35.19 43.14
CA ASP A 13 -24.05 -34.65 44.48
C ASP A 13 -23.70 -33.16 44.45
N ALA A 14 -24.26 -32.44 45.40
CA ALA A 14 -24.18 -31.00 45.53
C ALA A 14 -22.90 -30.57 46.33
N PRO A 15 -22.82 -29.34 46.84
CA PRO A 15 -21.84 -28.33 46.47
C PRO A 15 -20.79 -28.12 47.58
N LEU A 16 -19.72 -27.33 47.38
CA LEU A 16 -19.11 -26.64 48.52
C LEU A 16 -18.24 -25.44 48.10
N SER A 17 -18.58 -24.32 48.71
CA SER A 17 -17.81 -23.09 48.88
C SER A 17 -16.58 -23.29 49.78
N ASP A 18 -15.60 -22.42 49.56
CA ASP A 18 -14.65 -21.84 50.52
C ASP A 18 -13.67 -22.74 51.31
N ASP A 19 -12.52 -22.12 51.56
CA ASP A 19 -11.50 -22.44 52.55
C ASP A 19 -10.50 -23.57 52.25
N ILE A 20 -9.22 -23.20 52.25
CA ILE A 20 -8.20 -23.66 53.22
C ILE A 20 -6.80 -23.53 52.58
N VAL A 21 -6.13 -22.49 53.07
CA VAL A 21 -4.68 -22.36 53.19
C VAL A 21 -4.07 -23.64 53.75
N HIS A 22 -3.13 -24.26 53.03
CA HIS A 22 -2.08 -25.07 53.63
C HIS A 22 -0.70 -24.68 53.10
N THR A 23 -0.10 -23.77 53.86
CA THR A 23 1.31 -23.76 54.26
C THR A 23 2.07 -25.06 53.96
N THR A 24 3.15 -24.95 53.21
CA THR A 24 4.36 -25.75 53.44
C THR A 24 5.56 -24.81 53.49
N ALA A 25 6.35 -24.94 54.54
CA ALA A 25 7.34 -23.98 55.01
C ALA A 25 8.73 -24.15 54.30
N PRO A 26 9.81 -23.46 54.71
CA PRO A 26 10.68 -22.70 53.81
C PRO A 26 12.02 -23.40 53.47
N ARG A 27 12.64 -23.02 52.34
CA ARG A 27 14.07 -23.28 52.08
C ARG A 27 14.82 -21.97 51.83
N THR A 28 15.71 -21.65 52.75
CA THR A 28 16.69 -20.54 52.72
C THR A 28 17.84 -20.83 51.73
N PRO A 29 18.77 -19.88 51.46
CA PRO A 29 19.09 -19.44 50.11
C PRO A 29 20.40 -20.06 49.57
N SER A 30 20.39 -20.50 48.31
CA SER A 30 21.64 -20.85 47.62
C SER A 30 22.11 -19.67 46.78
N LYS A 31 23.19 -19.01 47.23
CA LYS A 31 23.97 -18.06 46.44
C LYS A 31 24.46 -18.75 45.16
N LYS A 32 23.91 -18.36 44.00
CA LYS A 32 24.57 -18.55 42.70
C LYS A 32 24.75 -17.21 42.02
N LYS A 33 26.03 -16.84 41.92
CA LYS A 33 26.68 -15.81 41.12
C LYS A 33 25.92 -15.54 39.81
N SER A 34 25.48 -14.30 39.60
CA SER A 34 25.09 -13.80 38.27
C SER A 34 26.28 -13.86 37.32
N PRO A 35 26.16 -14.49 36.14
CA PRO A 35 26.79 -13.99 34.94
C PRO A 35 25.81 -13.02 34.27
N SER A 36 26.30 -11.84 33.95
CA SER A 36 25.66 -10.83 33.10
C SER A 36 24.97 -11.48 31.90
N ALA A 37 23.64 -11.44 31.88
CA ALA A 37 22.86 -11.76 30.70
C ALA A 37 23.09 -10.64 29.68
N SER A 38 23.87 -10.97 28.66
CA SER A 38 23.96 -10.26 27.40
C SER A 38 22.55 -9.93 26.92
N VAL A 39 22.30 -8.66 26.61
CA VAL A 39 21.11 -8.23 25.87
C VAL A 39 21.14 -8.98 24.54
N GLU A 40 20.31 -10.01 24.44
CA GLU A 40 20.05 -10.74 23.21
C GLU A 40 19.33 -9.77 22.27
N THR A 41 20.11 -9.15 21.39
CA THR A 41 19.60 -8.37 20.27
C THR A 41 18.72 -9.28 19.43
N ALA A 42 17.45 -8.90 19.27
CA ALA A 42 16.50 -9.55 18.39
C ALA A 42 17.15 -9.85 17.02
N PRO A 43 16.91 -11.03 16.43
CA PRO A 43 17.49 -11.35 15.14
C PRO A 43 17.05 -10.29 14.13
N ALA A 44 18.05 -9.70 13.47
CA ALA A 44 17.83 -8.84 12.31
C ALA A 44 16.90 -9.61 11.36
N VAL A 45 15.70 -9.07 11.12
CA VAL A 45 14.84 -9.58 10.06
C VAL A 45 15.69 -9.58 8.79
N ASP A 46 15.90 -10.77 8.25
CA ASP A 46 16.69 -10.99 7.04
C ASP A 46 16.18 -10.03 5.98
N GLY A 47 16.98 -8.97 5.76
CA GLY A 47 16.67 -7.94 4.80
C GLY A 47 16.36 -8.61 3.48
N TRP A 48 15.22 -8.26 2.88
CA TRP A 48 14.72 -8.71 1.59
C TRP A 48 15.88 -9.17 0.69
N LYS A 49 16.17 -10.46 0.75
CA LYS A 49 17.18 -11.10 -0.07
C LYS A 49 16.43 -11.48 -1.32
N GLY A 50 16.14 -10.46 -2.14
CA GLY A 50 15.62 -10.67 -3.47
C GLY A 50 16.51 -11.72 -4.09
N ASP A 51 15.94 -12.90 -4.35
CA ASP A 51 16.61 -13.87 -5.17
C ASP A 51 16.90 -13.13 -6.48
N GLY A 52 18.15 -13.19 -6.93
CA GLY A 52 18.58 -12.50 -8.15
C GLY A 52 17.78 -12.88 -9.41
N SER A 53 16.76 -13.72 -9.28
CA SER A 53 15.74 -14.10 -10.25
C SER A 53 14.93 -12.91 -10.78
N GLY A 54 14.84 -11.80 -10.04
CA GLY A 54 14.27 -10.54 -10.51
C GLY A 54 15.28 -9.58 -11.17
N ALA A 55 16.54 -9.97 -11.31
CA ALA A 55 17.53 -9.21 -12.06
C ALA A 55 17.19 -9.31 -13.55
N GLY A 56 16.26 -8.46 -13.98
CA GLY A 56 16.11 -8.10 -15.38
C GLY A 56 17.50 -7.82 -15.93
N ILE A 57 17.98 -8.77 -16.74
CA ILE A 57 19.19 -8.74 -17.56
C ILE A 57 20.29 -7.88 -16.87
N ARG A 58 21.17 -8.42 -16.02
CA ARG A 58 22.39 -7.68 -15.66
C ARG A 58 23.50 -8.08 -16.63
N GLY A 59 23.29 -7.80 -17.91
CA GLY A 59 24.39 -7.75 -18.87
C GLY A 59 25.14 -6.44 -18.65
N ASN A 60 26.45 -6.50 -18.43
CA ASN A 60 27.35 -5.34 -18.35
C ASN A 60 27.46 -4.56 -19.68
N THR A 61 26.56 -4.79 -20.62
CA THR A 61 26.59 -4.24 -21.97
C THR A 61 25.96 -2.85 -21.95
N PHE A 62 26.72 -1.84 -22.36
CA PHE A 62 26.25 -0.46 -22.57
C PHE A 62 24.88 -0.39 -23.26
N PHE A 63 24.67 -1.22 -24.29
CA PHE A 63 23.42 -1.35 -25.02
C PHE A 63 22.21 -1.63 -24.13
N GLN A 64 22.38 -2.41 -23.08
CA GLN A 64 21.28 -2.83 -22.23
C GLN A 64 20.88 -1.75 -21.22
N LYS A 65 21.87 -1.00 -20.71
CA LYS A 65 21.62 0.23 -19.96
C LYS A 65 20.90 1.24 -20.86
N PHE A 66 21.37 1.42 -22.09
CA PHE A 66 20.74 2.30 -23.08
C PHE A 66 19.28 1.91 -23.34
N LEU A 67 19.00 0.64 -23.61
CA LEU A 67 17.64 0.14 -23.86
C LEU A 67 16.73 0.33 -22.65
N SER A 68 17.26 0.15 -21.43
CA SER A 68 16.50 0.40 -20.19
C SER A 68 16.12 1.87 -20.04
N HIS A 69 17.05 2.80 -20.32
CA HIS A 69 16.77 4.24 -20.28
C HIS A 69 15.80 4.65 -21.39
N LEU A 70 15.99 4.09 -22.59
CA LEU A 70 15.08 4.30 -23.71
C LEU A 70 13.67 3.82 -23.39
N ALA A 71 13.52 2.68 -22.71
CA ALA A 71 12.22 2.18 -22.28
C ALA A 71 11.54 3.10 -21.26
N ILE A 72 12.29 3.62 -20.28
CA ILE A 72 11.75 4.56 -19.28
C ILE A 72 11.31 5.87 -19.95
N VAL A 73 12.18 6.47 -20.77
CA VAL A 73 11.87 7.70 -21.51
C VAL A 73 10.72 7.46 -22.47
N GLY A 74 10.73 6.33 -23.18
CA GLY A 74 9.66 5.90 -24.06
C GLY A 74 8.33 5.78 -23.33
N LEU A 75 8.30 5.20 -22.13
CA LEU A 75 7.09 5.11 -21.32
C LEU A 75 6.59 6.49 -20.88
N MET A 76 7.48 7.38 -20.43
CA MET A 76 7.12 8.74 -20.04
C MET A 76 6.56 9.56 -21.21
N VAL A 77 7.12 9.39 -22.42
CA VAL A 77 6.69 10.14 -23.61
C VAL A 77 5.46 9.52 -24.27
N LEU A 78 5.29 8.20 -24.23
CA LEU A 78 4.18 7.49 -24.87
C LEU A 78 2.91 7.48 -24.02
N THR A 79 3.02 7.58 -22.69
CA THR A 79 1.85 7.54 -21.79
C THR A 79 0.87 8.69 -22.03
N PRO A 80 1.30 9.97 -22.10
CA PRO A 80 0.40 11.08 -22.37
C PRO A 80 -0.36 10.98 -23.71
N PRO A 81 0.28 10.73 -24.88
CA PRO A 81 -0.44 10.60 -26.13
C PRO A 81 -1.36 9.38 -26.14
N PHE A 82 -0.99 8.27 -25.49
CA PHE A 82 -1.88 7.12 -25.37
C PHE A 82 -3.17 7.44 -24.61
N ALA A 83 -3.08 8.17 -23.50
CA ALA A 83 -4.26 8.60 -22.75
C ALA A 83 -5.19 9.49 -23.60
N ILE A 84 -4.62 10.40 -24.40
CA ILE A 84 -5.39 11.26 -25.32
C ILE A 84 -6.03 10.46 -26.45
N LEU A 85 -5.33 9.48 -27.02
CA LEU A 85 -5.88 8.57 -28.02
C LEU A 85 -7.07 7.77 -27.46
N MET A 86 -6.94 7.27 -26.23
CA MET A 86 -8.03 6.57 -25.54
C MET A 86 -9.23 7.47 -25.30
N TRP A 87 -9.01 8.72 -24.88
CA TRP A 87 -10.06 9.72 -24.78
C TRP A 87 -10.73 10.00 -26.12
N TYR A 88 -9.96 10.22 -27.19
CA TYR A 88 -10.49 10.52 -28.52
C TYR A 88 -11.34 9.36 -29.06
N LEU A 89 -10.88 8.12 -28.89
CA LEU A 89 -11.62 6.93 -29.28
C LEU A 89 -12.97 6.83 -28.55
N HIS A 90 -12.98 6.98 -27.22
CA HIS A 90 -14.19 6.74 -26.42
C HIS A 90 -15.13 7.95 -26.37
N CYS A 91 -14.60 9.16 -26.26
CA CYS A 91 -15.40 10.37 -26.08
C CYS A 91 -15.84 11.01 -27.40
N VAL A 92 -15.06 10.89 -28.48
CA VAL A 92 -15.42 11.47 -29.79
C VAL A 92 -16.05 10.43 -30.71
N HIS A 93 -15.45 9.22 -30.78
CA HIS A 93 -15.89 8.17 -31.72
C HIS A 93 -16.67 7.03 -31.06
N HIS A 94 -16.99 7.13 -29.76
CA HIS A 94 -17.78 6.13 -29.01
C HIS A 94 -17.25 4.68 -29.11
N GLY A 95 -15.94 4.49 -29.27
CA GLY A 95 -15.30 3.18 -29.40
C GLY A 95 -15.13 2.67 -30.84
N ASP A 96 -15.55 3.45 -31.85
CA ASP A 96 -15.33 3.13 -33.25
C ASP A 96 -13.86 3.40 -33.64
N HIS A 97 -13.09 2.32 -33.78
CA HIS A 97 -11.66 2.38 -34.09
C HIS A 97 -11.38 2.63 -35.58
N GLU A 98 -12.31 2.30 -36.48
CA GLU A 98 -12.12 2.48 -37.93
C GLU A 98 -12.02 3.98 -38.25
N LYS A 99 -12.87 4.80 -37.62
CA LYS A 99 -12.84 6.26 -37.77
C LYS A 99 -11.56 6.89 -37.23
N VAL A 100 -11.05 6.39 -36.11
CA VAL A 100 -9.79 6.87 -35.52
C VAL A 100 -8.62 6.53 -36.44
N ILE A 101 -8.56 5.29 -36.96
CA ILE A 101 -7.51 4.88 -37.90
C ILE A 101 -7.60 5.69 -39.20
N ALA A 102 -8.80 5.88 -39.75
CA ALA A 102 -9.01 6.70 -40.95
C ALA A 102 -8.57 8.15 -40.74
N HIS A 103 -8.83 8.73 -39.56
CA HIS A 103 -8.36 10.07 -39.19
C HIS A 103 -6.82 10.17 -39.21
N PHE A 104 -6.11 9.21 -38.62
CA PHE A 104 -4.64 9.18 -38.65
C PHE A 104 -4.06 8.87 -40.02
N TYR A 105 -4.76 8.09 -40.86
CA TYR A 105 -4.33 7.83 -42.23
C TYR A 105 -4.41 9.09 -43.10
N ASN A 106 -5.48 9.89 -42.94
CA ASN A 106 -5.70 11.10 -43.72
C ASN A 106 -4.87 12.30 -43.24
N ASN A 107 -4.73 12.48 -41.92
CA ASN A 107 -4.06 13.66 -41.34
C ASN A 107 -2.61 13.37 -40.95
N GLY A 108 -2.16 12.11 -40.99
CA GLY A 108 -0.85 11.67 -40.52
C GLY A 108 -0.76 11.56 -38.99
N ILE A 109 0.18 10.74 -38.49
CA ILE A 109 0.28 10.42 -37.06
C ILE A 109 0.59 11.66 -36.21
N PHE A 110 1.60 12.44 -36.59
CA PHE A 110 2.03 13.60 -35.80
C PHE A 110 1.05 14.78 -35.88
N SER A 111 0.53 15.09 -37.07
CA SER A 111 -0.41 16.20 -37.26
C SER A 111 -1.80 15.87 -36.71
N GLY A 112 -2.29 14.64 -36.93
CA GLY A 112 -3.55 14.19 -36.30
C GLY A 112 -3.47 14.18 -34.77
N MET A 113 -2.34 13.78 -34.20
CA MET A 113 -2.16 13.79 -32.74
C MET A 113 -2.07 15.22 -32.18
N TYR A 114 -1.49 16.16 -32.92
CA TYR A 114 -1.47 17.58 -32.55
C TYR A 114 -2.86 18.22 -32.64
N GLU A 115 -3.66 17.86 -33.64
CA GLU A 115 -5.01 18.38 -33.84
C GLU A 115 -6.00 17.94 -32.74
N ILE A 116 -5.83 16.71 -32.25
CA ILE A 116 -6.66 16.15 -31.16
C ILE A 116 -6.31 16.77 -29.80
N TRP A 117 -5.13 17.39 -29.65
CA TRP A 117 -4.66 17.84 -28.35
C TRP A 117 -5.51 19.00 -27.80
N PRO A 118 -6.07 18.86 -26.57
CA PRO A 118 -6.86 19.92 -25.99
C PRO A 118 -5.98 21.12 -25.62
N SER A 119 -6.39 22.31 -26.04
CA SER A 119 -5.76 23.56 -25.62
C SER A 119 -5.99 23.81 -24.12
N PRO A 120 -4.94 24.04 -23.31
CA PRO A 120 -5.12 24.37 -21.91
C PRO A 120 -5.77 25.76 -21.77
N THR A 121 -7.03 25.79 -21.36
CA THR A 121 -7.74 27.07 -21.14
C THR A 121 -7.47 27.62 -19.74
N LEU A 122 -7.49 28.96 -19.59
CA LEU A 122 -7.34 29.62 -18.29
C LEU A 122 -8.44 29.20 -17.29
N ILE A 123 -9.63 28.85 -17.80
CA ILE A 123 -10.74 28.37 -16.99
C ILE A 123 -10.44 26.98 -16.44
N SER A 124 -9.96 26.05 -17.29
CA SER A 124 -9.54 24.71 -16.87
C SER A 124 -8.46 24.77 -15.79
N LEU A 125 -7.47 25.66 -15.95
CA LEU A 125 -6.42 25.85 -14.95
C LEU A 125 -6.94 26.38 -13.62
N LYS A 126 -7.88 27.33 -13.64
CA LYS A 126 -8.52 27.83 -12.40
C LYS A 126 -9.31 26.74 -11.68
N ILE A 127 -10.03 25.90 -12.43
CA ILE A 127 -10.82 24.81 -11.86
C ILE A 127 -9.90 23.73 -11.26
N ILE A 128 -8.93 23.23 -12.03
CA ILE A 128 -7.99 22.21 -11.56
C ILE A 128 -7.14 22.75 -10.40
N GLY A 129 -6.65 23.98 -10.50
CA GLY A 129 -5.89 24.63 -9.45
C GLY A 129 -6.70 24.84 -8.17
N GLY A 130 -7.95 25.33 -8.30
CA GLY A 130 -8.86 25.47 -7.17
C GLY A 130 -9.19 24.14 -6.50
N PHE A 131 -9.42 23.10 -7.30
CA PHE A 131 -9.65 21.73 -6.81
C PHE A 131 -8.42 21.16 -6.11
N ALA A 132 -7.23 21.28 -6.69
CA ALA A 132 -5.99 20.83 -6.07
C ALA A 132 -5.68 21.57 -4.75
N LEU A 133 -5.96 22.87 -4.69
CA LEU A 133 -5.84 23.66 -3.46
C LEU A 133 -6.84 23.20 -2.40
N LEU A 134 -8.08 22.91 -2.79
CA LEU A 134 -9.09 22.36 -1.89
C LEU A 134 -8.67 20.99 -1.37
N GLU A 135 -8.20 20.08 -2.24
CA GLU A 135 -7.70 18.76 -1.85
C GLU A 135 -6.51 18.88 -0.89
N ALA A 136 -5.56 19.77 -1.16
CA ALA A 136 -4.43 20.02 -0.28
C ALA A 136 -4.87 20.61 1.07
N PHE A 137 -5.82 21.54 1.06
CA PHE A 137 -6.39 22.09 2.29
C PHE A 137 -7.09 20.99 3.10
N MET A 138 -7.87 20.13 2.45
CA MET A 138 -8.57 19.04 3.11
C MET A 138 -7.59 17.99 3.65
N GLN A 139 -6.55 17.64 2.89
CA GLN A 139 -5.48 16.73 3.32
C GLN A 139 -4.74 17.26 4.56
N LEU A 140 -4.57 18.58 4.66
CA LEU A 140 -3.94 19.21 5.83
C LEU A 140 -4.90 19.34 7.01
N PHE A 141 -6.16 19.69 6.77
CA PHE A 141 -7.13 20.04 7.81
C PHE A 141 -7.89 18.85 8.36
N MET A 142 -8.03 17.74 7.60
CA MET A 142 -8.72 16.55 8.08
C MET A 142 -8.00 15.95 9.30
N PRO A 143 -8.71 15.74 10.42
CA PRO A 143 -8.18 15.04 11.56
C PRO A 143 -8.15 13.53 11.26
N GLY A 144 -7.00 13.03 10.81
CA GLY A 144 -6.71 11.62 10.60
C GLY A 144 -5.92 10.99 11.75
N LYS A 145 -5.98 9.67 11.85
CA LYS A 145 -5.08 8.91 12.73
C LYS A 145 -3.70 8.90 12.11
N LYS A 146 -2.69 9.28 12.90
CA LYS A 146 -1.31 9.26 12.43
C LYS A 146 -0.85 7.82 12.20
N TRP A 147 -0.34 7.54 11.00
CA TRP A 147 0.25 6.24 10.66
C TRP A 147 1.76 6.36 10.57
N ILE A 148 2.44 5.42 11.22
CA ILE A 148 3.89 5.39 11.27
C ILE A 148 4.39 4.45 10.16
N GLY A 149 5.16 5.01 9.23
CA GLY A 149 5.77 4.24 8.14
C GLY A 149 6.95 3.37 8.58
N PRO A 150 7.44 2.50 7.69
CA PRO A 150 8.64 1.73 7.95
C PRO A 150 9.85 2.65 8.12
N ILE A 151 10.76 2.26 9.01
CA ILE A 151 12.01 2.98 9.25
C ILE A 151 12.88 2.86 7.99
N THR A 152 13.32 4.00 7.44
CA THR A 152 14.25 4.00 6.30
C THR A 152 15.61 3.47 6.71
N ALA A 153 16.44 3.05 5.76
CA ALA A 153 17.83 2.64 6.03
C ALA A 153 18.66 3.74 6.72
N THR A 154 18.25 5.00 6.58
CA THR A 154 18.84 6.18 7.23
C THR A 154 18.27 6.48 8.62
N GLY A 155 17.34 5.66 9.13
CA GLY A 155 16.72 5.83 10.44
C GLY A 155 15.58 6.86 10.50
N PHE A 156 15.14 7.39 9.35
CA PHE A 156 14.00 8.31 9.30
C PHE A 156 12.69 7.52 9.30
N GLN A 157 11.75 7.92 10.14
CA GLN A 157 10.44 7.29 10.22
C GLN A 157 9.36 8.28 9.79
N PRO A 158 8.81 8.16 8.56
CA PRO A 158 7.79 9.08 8.09
C PRO A 158 6.50 8.85 8.88
N VAL A 159 5.92 9.95 9.38
CA VAL A 159 4.61 9.94 10.04
C VAL A 159 3.60 10.56 9.08
N TYR A 160 2.65 9.75 8.63
CA TYR A 160 1.54 10.19 7.79
C TYR A 160 0.39 10.66 8.70
N LYS A 161 -0.30 11.74 8.30
CA LYS A 161 -1.49 12.26 8.99
C LYS A 161 -2.77 11.66 8.40
#